data_AF-A0A832H5D9-F1
#
_entry.id   AF-A0A832H5D9-F1
#
_cell.length_a   1.000
_cell.length_b   1.000
_cell.length_c   1.000
_cell.angle_alpha   90.00
_cell.angle_beta   90.00
_cell.angle_gamma   90.00
#
_symmetry.space_group_name_H-M   'P 1'
#
loop_
_entity.id
_entity.type
_entity.pdbx_description
1 polymer ?
#
loop_
_entity_poly.entity_id
_entity_poly.type
_entity_poly.pdbx_seq_one_letter_code
_entity_poly.pdbx_strand_id
1 'polypeptide(L)' 'MDVDERVALANGRLKAARVGVTIERRGGTLWLRGTFPPKPGSNRIKPYRQKFALGVKANPAGVQHAEKQARLMGA' A
#
# COMPACT_ATOMS: atom_id res chain seq x y z
N MET A 1 20.31 -3.75 4.72
CA MET A 1 18.92 -3.37 5.01
C MET A 1 18.02 -4.10 4.04
N ASP A 2 17.29 -5.07 4.55
CA ASP A 2 16.40 -5.94 3.77
C ASP A 2 15.21 -5.13 3.22
N VAL A 3 14.58 -5.62 2.17
CA VAL A 3 13.38 -5.02 1.58
C VAL A 3 12.24 -4.99 2.62
N ASP A 4 12.17 -5.99 3.48
CA ASP A 4 11.13 -6.07 4.52
C ASP A 4 11.34 -5.01 5.61
N GLU A 5 12.58 -4.75 6.00
CA GLU A 5 12.92 -3.62 6.90
C GLU A 5 12.55 -2.28 6.27
N ARG A 6 12.81 -2.10 4.97
CA ARG A 6 12.45 -0.88 4.24
C ARG A 6 10.93 -0.69 4.17
N VAL A 7 10.18 -1.77 3.94
CA VAL A 7 8.71 -1.76 3.95
C VAL A 7 8.19 -1.40 5.35
N ALA A 8 8.78 -1.97 6.41
CA ALA A 8 8.41 -1.64 7.78
C ALA A 8 8.65 -0.16 8.11
N LEU A 9 9.81 0.39 7.73
CA LEU A 9 10.12 1.81 7.88
C LEU A 9 9.16 2.71 7.10
N ALA A 10 8.85 2.37 5.85
CA ALA A 10 7.88 3.10 5.04
C ALA A 10 6.48 3.08 5.66
N ASN A 11 6.02 1.93 6.15
CA ASN A 11 4.75 1.82 6.87
C ASN A 11 4.74 2.63 8.17
N GLY A 12 5.86 2.70 8.89
CA GLY A 12 6.02 3.59 10.04
C GLY A 12 5.80 5.06 9.69
N ARG A 13 6.37 5.53 8.57
CA ARG A 13 6.17 6.90 8.06
C ARG A 13 4.71 7.15 7.66
N LEU A 14 4.09 6.19 6.96
CA LEU A 14 2.67 6.30 6.58
C LEU A 14 1.76 6.40 7.81
N LYS A 15 2.04 5.60 8.85
CA LYS A 15 1.31 5.67 10.12
C LYS A 15 1.49 7.02 10.82
N ALA A 16 2.72 7.55 10.86
CA ALA A 16 3.00 8.87 11.42
C ALA A 16 2.24 9.99 10.66
N ALA A 17 2.11 9.85 9.35
CA ALA A 17 1.31 10.73 8.49
C ALA A 17 -0.20 10.46 8.53
N ARG A 18 -0.69 9.53 9.38
CA ARG A 18 -2.10 9.11 9.50
C ARG A 18 -2.71 8.59 8.18
N VAL A 19 -1.88 8.07 7.29
CA VAL A 19 -2.32 7.48 6.03
C VAL A 19 -2.96 6.11 6.29
N GLY A 20 -4.21 5.92 5.87
CA GLY A 20 -4.98 4.67 6.05
C GLY A 20 -4.57 3.51 5.15
N VAL A 21 -3.38 3.58 4.53
CA VAL A 21 -2.86 2.63 3.54
C VAL A 21 -1.54 2.04 4.04
N THR A 22 -1.37 0.73 3.84
CA THR A 22 -0.18 -0.04 4.22
C THR A 22 0.43 -0.70 2.99
N ILE A 23 1.76 -0.78 2.94
CA ILE A 23 2.51 -1.51 1.92
C ILE A 23 2.70 -2.96 2.40
N GLU A 24 2.34 -3.93 1.55
CA GLU A 24 2.56 -5.36 1.75
C GLU A 24 3.50 -5.89 0.66
N ARG A 25 4.50 -6.71 1.04
CA ARG A 25 5.29 -7.48 0.07
C ARG A 25 4.62 -8.82 -0.18
N ARG A 26 4.50 -9.22 -1.45
CA ARG A 26 4.06 -10.55 -1.87
C ARG A 26 5.05 -11.09 -2.90
N GLY A 27 5.89 -12.01 -2.43
CA GLY A 27 7.01 -12.55 -3.21
C GLY A 27 7.90 -11.42 -3.71
N GLY A 28 8.02 -11.31 -5.04
CA GLY A 28 8.82 -10.28 -5.72
C GLY A 28 8.10 -8.96 -5.99
N THR A 29 6.88 -8.74 -5.51
CA THR A 29 6.07 -7.55 -5.81
C THR A 29 5.55 -6.83 -4.57
N LEU A 30 5.32 -5.53 -4.69
CA LEU A 30 4.73 -4.68 -3.66
C LEU A 30 3.26 -4.37 -3.96
N TRP A 31 2.47 -4.39 -2.90
CA TRP A 31 1.04 -4.21 -2.91
C TRP A 31 0.67 -3.13 -1.91
N LEU A 32 -0.43 -2.44 -2.16
CA LEU A 32 -1.06 -1.55 -1.19
C LEU A 32 -2.31 -2.20 -0.63
N ARG A 33 -2.54 -2.01 0.67
CA ARG A 33 -3.75 -2.44 1.35
C ARG A 33 -4.32 -1.29 2.15
N GLY A 34 -5.61 -1.05 2.00
CA GLY A 34 -6.36 -0.05 2.76
C GLY A 34 -7.85 -0.32 2.70
N THR A 35 -8.65 0.52 3.34
CA THR A 35 -10.10 0.49 3.23
C THR A 35 -10.54 1.50 2.19
N PHE A 36 -11.17 1.02 1.13
CA PHE A 36 -11.55 1.84 -0.02
C PHE A 36 -13.02 1.67 -0.37
N PRO A 37 -13.65 2.66 -1.03
CA PRO A 37 -15.00 2.54 -1.55
C PRO A 37 -15.17 1.30 -2.43
N PRO A 38 -16.36 0.70 -2.46
CA PRO A 38 -16.60 -0.46 -3.28
C PRO A 38 -16.33 -0.19 -4.75
N LYS A 39 -15.84 -1.20 -5.47
CA LYS A 39 -15.56 -1.08 -6.90
C LYS A 39 -16.85 -0.76 -7.66
N PRO A 40 -16.80 0.08 -8.71
CA PRO A 40 -17.93 0.27 -9.61
C PRO A 40 -18.45 -1.08 -10.12
N GLY A 41 -19.76 -1.31 -10.01
CA GLY A 41 -20.40 -2.59 -10.37
C GLY A 41 -20.34 -3.69 -9.30
N SER A 42 -19.78 -3.42 -8.12
CA SER A 42 -19.85 -4.36 -6.99
C SER A 42 -21.18 -4.24 -6.26
N ASN A 43 -21.75 -5.38 -5.83
CA ASN A 43 -22.92 -5.41 -4.94
C ASN A 43 -22.62 -4.92 -3.51
N ARG A 44 -21.38 -4.50 -3.22
CA ARG A 44 -20.96 -4.01 -1.91
C ARG A 44 -21.30 -2.53 -1.80
N ILE A 45 -21.96 -2.18 -0.70
CA ILE A 45 -22.41 -0.80 -0.43
C ILE A 45 -21.43 -0.07 0.50
N LYS A 46 -20.74 -0.82 1.37
CA LYS A 46 -19.82 -0.25 2.39
C LYS A 46 -18.36 -0.32 1.92
N PRO A 47 -17.52 0.66 2.30
CA PRO A 47 -16.07 0.56 2.15
C PRO A 47 -15.54 -0.74 2.76
N TYR A 48 -14.55 -1.33 2.11
CA TYR A 48 -13.98 -2.59 2.58
C TYR A 48 -12.48 -2.65 2.32
N ARG A 49 -11.81 -3.58 3.01
CA ARG A 49 -10.38 -3.79 2.87
C ARG A 49 -10.05 -4.31 1.46
N GLN A 50 -9.38 -3.48 0.68
CA GLN A 50 -8.94 -3.78 -0.68
C GLN A 50 -7.43 -3.91 -0.74
N LYS A 51 -6.97 -4.67 -1.73
CA LYS A 51 -5.55 -4.84 -2.06
C LYS A 51 -5.34 -4.45 -3.51
N PHE A 52 -4.33 -3.63 -3.76
CA PHE A 52 -3.95 -3.17 -5.09
C PHE A 52 -2.52 -3.61 -5.36
N ALA A 53 -2.32 -4.38 -6.43
CA ALA A 53 -0.99 -4.67 -6.92
C ALA A 53 -0.45 -3.42 -7.61
N LEU A 54 0.72 -2.93 -7.17
CA LEU A 54 1.36 -1.79 -7.82
C LEU A 54 2.12 -2.19 -9.10
N GLY A 55 2.33 -3.49 -9.33
CA GLY A 55 3.20 -3.98 -10.41
C GLY A 55 4.69 -3.70 -10.19
N VAL A 56 5.06 -3.13 -9.04
CA VAL A 56 6.44 -2.74 -8.74
C VAL A 56 7.16 -3.85 -8.00
N LYS A 57 8.44 -4.06 -8.34
CA LYS A 57 9.28 -5.06 -7.69
C LYS A 57 9.56 -4.71 -6.23
N ALA A 58 9.70 -5.74 -5.41
CA ALA A 58 10.12 -5.64 -4.02
C ALA A 58 11.62 -5.31 -3.94
N ASN A 59 11.99 -4.08 -4.25
CA ASN A 59 13.34 -3.55 -4.18
C ASN A 59 13.33 -2.12 -3.60
N PRO A 60 14.48 -1.51 -3.25
CA PRO A 60 14.52 -0.20 -2.60
C PRO A 60 13.81 0.93 -3.34
N ALA A 61 13.93 0.96 -4.68
CA ALA A 61 13.23 1.95 -5.51
C ALA A 61 11.71 1.71 -5.51
N GLY A 62 11.30 0.44 -5.53
CA GLY A 62 9.91 0.04 -5.46
C GLY A 62 9.24 0.40 -4.15
N VAL A 63 9.95 0.29 -3.02
CA VAL A 63 9.43 0.71 -1.71
C VAL A 63 9.17 2.22 -1.68
N GLN A 64 10.10 3.03 -2.22
CA GLN A 64 9.90 4.48 -2.31
C GLN A 64 8.71 4.84 -3.20
N HIS A 65 8.56 4.16 -4.34
CA HIS A 65 7.41 4.36 -5.21
C HIS A 65 6.10 3.98 -4.51
N ALA A 66 6.07 2.83 -3.83
CA ALA A 66 4.92 2.38 -3.07
C ALA A 66 4.53 3.33 -1.95
N GLU A 67 5.51 3.93 -1.25
CA GLU A 67 5.25 4.94 -0.22
C GLU A 67 4.60 6.19 -0.81
N LYS A 68 5.08 6.70 -1.95
CA LYS A 68 4.46 7.84 -2.64
C LYS A 68 3.01 7.54 -3.06
N GLN A 69 2.76 6.36 -3.64
CA GLN A 69 1.43 5.94 -4.05
C GLN A 69 0.49 5.78 -2.84
N ALA A 70 0.98 5.21 -1.74
CA ALA A 70 0.20 5.07 -0.52
C ALA A 70 -0.24 6.43 0.05
N ARG A 71 0.65 7.44 0.04
CA ARG A 71 0.31 8.80 0.45
C ARG A 71 -0.74 9.45 -0.47
N LEU A 72 -0.63 9.24 -1.78
CA LEU A 72 -1.62 9.75 -2.74
C LEU A 72 -3.00 9.11 -2.52
N MET A 73 -3.04 7.81 -2.23
CA MET A 73 -4.30 7.06 -2.06
C MET A 73 -4.98 7.28 -0.70
N GLY A 74 -4.25 7.71 0.31
CA GLY A 74 -4.79 7.92 1.66
C GLY A 74 -4.91 9.38 2.09
N ALA A 75 -4.66 10.33 1.17
CA ALA A 75 -5.06 11.73 1.30
C ALA A 75 -6.52 11.88 0.87
#